data_AF-A0A660KM16-F1
#
_entry.id   AF-A0A660KM16-F1
#
_cell.length_a   1.000
_cell.length_b   1.000
_cell.length_c   1.000
_cell.angle_alpha   90.00
_cell.angle_beta   90.00
_cell.angle_gamma   90.00
#
_symmetry.space_group_name_H-M   'P 1'
#
loop_
_entity.id
_entity.type
_entity.pdbx_description
1 polymer ?
#
loop_
_entity_poly.entity_id
_entity_poly.type
_entity_poly.pdbx_seq_one_letter_code
_entity_poly.pdbx_strand_id
1 'polypeptide(L)'
;MQVSKSRPLLLTFTPQVFIEAIWMGILVHLTLLGFNTIALKSMSAAFGGTESIFAKKENFRALLIVCSQKALLIVVAVVEQLSGTLGESGLLVLPCVAAHINQVIIDSLLVNFWLQKDQSYDKNFEA
;
A
#
# COMPACT_ATOMS: atom_id res chain seq x y z
N MET A 1 25.40 -29.85 20.18
CA MET A 1 25.08 -28.40 20.20
C MET A 1 25.06 -27.90 18.77
N GLN A 2 23.93 -28.05 18.09
CA GLN A 2 23.74 -27.61 16.70
C GLN A 2 23.44 -26.10 16.74
N VAL A 3 24.51 -25.31 16.66
CA VAL A 3 24.39 -23.85 16.75
C VAL A 3 23.78 -23.35 15.44
N SER A 4 22.61 -22.71 15.56
CA SER A 4 21.87 -22.07 14.48
C SER A 4 22.80 -21.20 13.61
N LYS A 5 23.00 -21.60 12.35
CA LYS A 5 23.79 -20.87 11.33
C LYS A 5 23.09 -19.62 10.78
N SER A 6 21.99 -19.18 11.39
CA SER A 6 21.19 -18.03 10.94
C SER A 6 21.81 -16.66 11.31
N ARG A 7 22.75 -16.62 12.26
CA ARG A 7 23.32 -15.36 12.77
C ARG A 7 24.27 -14.60 11.82
N PRO A 8 25.05 -15.20 10.89
CA PRO A 8 25.94 -14.43 10.03
C PRO A 8 25.23 -13.80 8.81
N LEU A 9 24.13 -14.38 8.34
CA LEU A 9 23.39 -13.91 7.16
C LEU A 9 22.59 -12.63 7.43
N LEU A 10 22.02 -12.47 8.63
CA LEU A 10 21.38 -11.22 9.06
C LEU A 10 22.35 -10.04 9.19
N LEU A 11 23.65 -10.30 9.40
CA LEU A 11 24.70 -9.29 9.53
C LEU A 11 25.38 -8.92 8.20
N THR A 12 25.01 -9.57 7.10
CA THR A 12 25.49 -9.26 5.74
C THR A 12 24.45 -8.47 4.93
N PHE A 13 23.37 -8.01 5.57
CA PHE A 13 22.44 -7.11 4.92
C PHE A 13 23.02 -5.69 4.94
N THR A 14 23.30 -5.15 3.76
CA THR A 14 23.51 -3.72 3.60
C THR A 14 22.17 -3.03 3.94
N PRO A 15 22.04 -2.34 5.09
CA PRO A 15 20.76 -1.72 5.51
C PRO A 15 20.23 -0.71 4.47
N GLN A 16 21.14 -0.23 3.62
CA GLN A 16 20.85 0.64 2.50
C GLN A 16 19.82 0.04 1.51
N VAL A 17 19.96 -1.24 1.12
CA VAL A 17 19.04 -1.88 0.16
C VAL A 17 17.63 -2.03 0.74
N PHE A 18 17.54 -2.25 2.05
CA PHE A 18 16.27 -2.33 2.77
C PHE A 18 15.55 -0.97 2.80
N ILE A 19 16.28 0.10 3.08
CA ILE A 19 15.74 1.48 3.06
C ILE A 19 15.31 1.88 1.65
N GLU A 20 16.12 1.57 0.64
CA GLU A 20 15.78 1.82 -0.77
C GLU A 20 14.51 1.09 -1.19
N ALA A 21 14.36 -0.18 -0.81
CA ALA A 21 13.16 -0.96 -1.11
C ALA A 21 11.90 -0.41 -0.42
N ILE A 22 12.01 0.10 0.83
CA ILE A 22 10.90 0.78 1.51
C ILE A 22 10.51 2.04 0.75
N TRP A 23 11.48 2.89 0.39
CA TRP A 23 11.22 4.11 -0.37
C TRP A 23 10.57 3.82 -1.72
N MET A 24 11.08 2.85 -2.46
CA MET A 24 10.47 2.40 -3.72
C MET A 24 9.05 1.87 -3.50
N GLY A 25 8.82 1.13 -2.42
CA GLY A 25 7.50 0.65 -2.03
C GLY A 25 6.50 1.79 -1.80
N ILE A 26 6.91 2.81 -1.05
CA ILE A 26 6.12 4.02 -0.79
C ILE A 26 5.83 4.78 -2.09
N LEU A 27 6.85 5.02 -2.92
CA LEU A 27 6.70 5.73 -4.19
C LEU A 27 5.71 5.03 -5.14
N VAL A 28 5.81 3.71 -5.26
CA VAL A 28 4.87 2.91 -6.07
C VAL A 28 3.46 3.00 -5.49
N HIS A 29 3.31 2.92 -4.16
CA HIS A 29 1.99 3.04 -3.52
C HIS A 29 1.34 4.40 -3.79
N LEU A 30 2.09 5.50 -3.62
CA LEU A 30 1.60 6.85 -3.90
C LEU A 30 1.22 7.03 -5.37
N THR A 31 2.00 6.44 -6.28
CA THR A 31 1.72 6.47 -7.72
C THR A 31 0.41 5.74 -8.04
N LEU A 32 0.21 4.54 -7.46
CA LEU A 32 -1.03 3.77 -7.63
C LEU A 32 -2.23 4.52 -7.05
N LEU A 33 -2.09 5.12 -5.86
CA LEU A 33 -3.15 5.90 -5.23
C LEU A 33 -3.56 7.11 -6.10
N GLY A 34 -2.58 7.84 -6.65
CA GLY A 34 -2.83 8.96 -7.55
C GLY A 34 -3.49 8.51 -8.86
N PHE A 35 -2.96 7.46 -9.48
CA PHE A 35 -3.52 6.88 -10.71
C PHE A 35 -4.96 6.40 -10.51
N ASN A 36 -5.23 5.64 -9.45
CA ASN A 36 -6.56 5.14 -9.13
C ASN A 36 -7.54 6.27 -8.84
N THR A 37 -7.08 7.36 -8.19
CA THR A 37 -7.92 8.55 -7.97
C THR A 37 -8.36 9.16 -9.31
N ILE A 38 -7.43 9.31 -10.26
CA ILE A 38 -7.72 9.84 -11.60
C ILE A 38 -8.63 8.90 -12.38
N ALA A 39 -8.35 7.59 -12.36
CA ALA A 39 -9.12 6.57 -13.05
C ALA A 39 -10.57 6.54 -12.54
N LEU A 40 -10.78 6.49 -11.22
CA LEU A 40 -12.10 6.49 -10.62
C LEU A 40 -12.87 7.79 -10.92
N LYS A 41 -12.19 8.94 -10.92
CA LYS A 41 -12.82 10.21 -11.29
C LYS A 41 -13.21 10.26 -12.76
N SER A 42 -12.34 9.75 -13.65
CA SER A 42 -12.62 9.65 -15.08
C SER A 42 -13.78 8.70 -15.37
N MET A 43 -13.82 7.54 -14.70
CA MET A 43 -14.92 6.59 -14.85
C MET A 43 -16.24 7.15 -14.31
N SER A 44 -16.21 7.82 -13.15
CA SER A 44 -17.40 8.49 -12.60
C SER A 44 -17.94 9.55 -13.56
N ALA A 45 -17.07 10.35 -14.18
CA ALA A 45 -17.45 11.33 -15.19
C ALA A 45 -18.03 10.67 -16.46
N ALA A 46 -17.48 9.54 -16.90
CA ALA A 46 -17.92 8.85 -18.12
C ALA A 46 -19.24 8.05 -17.95
N PHE A 47 -19.49 7.48 -16.77
CA PHE A 47 -20.61 6.55 -16.53
C PHE A 47 -21.85 7.17 -15.86
N GLY A 48 -21.91 8.50 -15.65
CA GLY A 48 -23.13 9.14 -15.15
C GLY A 48 -22.94 10.41 -14.29
N GLY A 49 -21.72 10.91 -14.11
CA GLY A 49 -21.48 12.15 -13.37
C GLY A 49 -21.96 12.05 -11.91
N THR A 50 -22.57 13.12 -11.39
CA THR A 50 -23.01 13.25 -9.99
C THR A 50 -24.03 12.19 -9.54
N GLU A 51 -24.75 11.56 -10.47
CA GLU A 51 -25.74 10.49 -10.18
C GLU A 51 -25.10 9.09 -10.06
N SER A 52 -23.81 8.96 -10.38
CA SER A 52 -23.09 7.69 -10.30
C SER A 52 -22.99 7.19 -8.85
N ILE A 53 -23.16 5.89 -8.64
CA ILE A 53 -22.88 5.24 -7.33
C ILE A 53 -21.43 5.48 -6.89
N PHE A 54 -20.52 5.71 -7.85
CA PHE A 54 -19.11 6.05 -7.61
C PHE A 54 -18.86 7.54 -7.32
N ALA A 55 -19.86 8.41 -7.50
CA ALA A 55 -19.80 9.80 -7.05
C ALA A 55 -20.06 9.94 -5.54
N LYS A 56 -20.68 8.92 -4.91
CA LYS A 56 -20.79 8.87 -3.45
C LYS A 56 -19.41 8.77 -2.82
N LYS A 57 -19.15 9.68 -1.91
CA LYS A 57 -17.84 9.90 -1.29
C LYS A 57 -17.35 8.66 -0.53
N GLU A 58 -18.24 7.93 0.11
CA GLU A 58 -17.92 6.70 0.85
C GLU A 58 -17.47 5.60 -0.10
N ASN A 59 -18.22 5.39 -1.19
CA ASN A 59 -17.93 4.37 -2.21
C ASN A 59 -16.63 4.68 -2.95
N PHE A 60 -16.41 5.95 -3.30
CA PHE A 60 -15.17 6.39 -3.94
C PHE A 60 -13.96 6.11 -3.05
N ARG A 61 -14.03 6.49 -1.77
CA ARG A 61 -12.94 6.28 -0.80
C ARG A 61 -12.66 4.79 -0.58
N ALA A 62 -13.70 3.98 -0.42
CA ALA A 62 -13.55 2.53 -0.27
C ALA A 62 -12.89 1.89 -1.50
N LEU A 63 -13.38 2.23 -2.70
CA LEU A 63 -12.84 1.67 -3.94
C LEU A 63 -11.42 2.16 -4.22
N LEU A 64 -11.10 3.42 -3.89
CA LEU A 64 -9.76 3.97 -4.02
C LEU A 64 -8.75 3.20 -3.16
N ILE A 65 -9.09 2.89 -1.91
CA ILE A 65 -8.21 2.11 -1.02
C ILE A 65 -8.08 0.67 -1.54
N VAL A 66 -9.20 0.01 -1.84
CA VAL A 66 -9.21 -1.39 -2.30
C VAL A 66 -8.41 -1.56 -3.60
N CYS A 67 -8.59 -0.67 -4.58
CA CYS A 67 -7.85 -0.74 -5.84
C CYS A 67 -6.35 -0.41 -5.70
N SER A 68 -5.95 0.26 -4.61
CA SER A 68 -4.55 0.64 -4.36
C SER A 68 -3.82 -0.37 -3.46
N GLN A 69 -4.52 -1.40 -2.96
CA GLN A 69 -3.94 -2.35 -2.02
C GLN A 69 -3.05 -3.38 -2.72
N LYS A 70 -1.83 -3.57 -2.20
CA LYS A 70 -0.88 -4.59 -2.69
C LYS A 70 -1.03 -5.85 -1.87
N ALA A 71 -1.27 -7.01 -2.51
CA ALA A 71 -1.46 -8.27 -1.79
C ALA A 71 -0.12 -8.95 -1.46
N LEU A 72 0.38 -8.77 -0.24
CA LEU A 72 1.64 -9.36 0.24
C LEU A 72 1.73 -10.86 -0.03
N LEU A 73 0.68 -11.60 0.33
CA LEU A 73 0.69 -13.07 0.32
C LEU A 73 0.80 -13.62 -1.10
N ILE A 74 0.21 -12.92 -2.07
CA ILE A 74 0.32 -13.28 -3.49
C ILE A 74 1.76 -12.99 -3.97
N VAL A 75 2.33 -11.84 -3.62
CA VAL A 75 3.71 -11.50 -3.98
C VAL A 75 4.71 -12.46 -3.36
N VAL A 76 4.56 -12.83 -2.09
CA VAL A 76 5.44 -13.79 -1.42
C VAL A 76 5.36 -15.16 -2.11
N ALA A 77 4.15 -15.64 -2.42
CA ALA A 77 3.98 -16.91 -3.13
C ALA A 77 4.57 -16.87 -4.56
N VAL A 78 4.39 -15.77 -5.29
CA VAL A 78 4.95 -15.61 -6.64
C VAL A 78 6.47 -15.47 -6.59
N VAL A 79 7.01 -14.71 -5.65
CA VAL A 79 8.45 -14.53 -5.47
C VAL A 79 9.10 -15.83 -5.00
N GLU A 80 8.47 -16.63 -4.14
CA GLU A 80 8.96 -17.97 -3.77
C GLU A 80 8.98 -18.95 -4.95
N GLN A 81 8.03 -18.83 -5.89
CA GLN A 81 8.07 -19.60 -7.13
C GLN A 81 9.16 -19.09 -8.08
N LEU A 82 9.43 -17.79 -8.10
CA LEU A 82 10.46 -17.16 -8.94
C LEU A 82 11.88 -17.32 -8.37
N SER A 83 12.04 -17.41 -7.04
CA SER A 83 13.31 -17.45 -6.33
C SER A 83 14.06 -18.76 -6.50
N GLY A 84 13.40 -19.81 -6.99
CA GLY A 84 14.08 -20.97 -7.58
C GLY A 84 15.05 -20.59 -8.71
N THR A 85 14.97 -19.36 -9.26
CA THR A 85 15.84 -18.82 -10.32
C THR A 85 16.67 -17.59 -9.90
N LEU A 86 16.36 -16.92 -8.76
CA LEU A 86 16.89 -15.58 -8.42
C LEU A 86 17.56 -15.45 -7.03
N GLY A 87 17.75 -16.54 -6.28
CA GLY A 87 18.48 -16.53 -5.00
C GLY A 87 17.59 -16.72 -3.76
N GLU A 88 18.19 -16.72 -2.57
CA GLU A 88 17.60 -17.19 -1.30
C GLU A 88 16.29 -16.44 -0.95
N SER A 89 15.13 -17.11 -1.14
CA SER A 89 13.76 -16.54 -1.11
C SER A 89 13.44 -15.71 0.13
N GLY A 90 13.99 -16.09 1.30
CA GLY A 90 13.72 -15.42 2.57
C GLY A 90 14.27 -13.99 2.65
N LEU A 91 15.26 -13.65 1.82
CA LEU A 91 15.94 -12.35 1.84
C LEU A 91 15.07 -11.21 1.26
N LEU A 92 14.24 -11.54 0.26
CA LEU A 92 13.38 -10.60 -0.47
C LEU A 92 12.04 -10.35 0.22
N VAL A 93 11.63 -11.24 1.11
CA VAL A 93 10.36 -11.12 1.85
C VAL A 93 10.44 -9.99 2.87
N LEU A 94 11.57 -9.80 3.55
CA LEU A 94 11.75 -8.78 4.60
C LEU A 94 11.47 -7.34 4.13
N PRO A 95 12.09 -6.83 3.03
CA PRO A 95 11.75 -5.53 2.48
C PRO A 95 10.29 -5.43 2.03
N CYS A 96 9.71 -6.52 1.52
CA CYS A 96 8.33 -6.56 1.08
C CYS A 96 7.34 -6.41 2.25
N VAL A 97 7.59 -7.07 3.39
CA VAL A 97 6.79 -6.89 4.62
C VAL A 97 6.91 -5.46 5.12
N ALA A 98 8.13 -4.91 5.18
CA ALA A 98 8.36 -3.55 5.66
C ALA A 98 7.68 -2.50 4.77
N ALA A 99 7.77 -2.63 3.45
CA ALA A 99 7.06 -1.76 2.51
C ALA A 99 5.54 -1.85 2.70
N HIS A 100 5.01 -3.04 2.94
CA HIS A 100 3.57 -3.23 3.16
C HIS A 100 3.08 -2.64 4.50
N ILE A 101 3.88 -2.72 5.58
CA ILE A 101 3.52 -2.06 6.85
C ILE A 101 3.44 -0.54 6.64
N ASN A 102 4.41 0.04 5.93
CA ASN A 102 4.37 1.47 5.59
C ASN A 102 3.12 1.83 4.77
N GLN A 103 2.75 0.99 3.81
CA GLN A 103 1.51 1.16 3.05
C GLN A 103 0.26 1.17 3.95
N VAL A 104 0.14 0.23 4.90
CA VAL A 104 -0.99 0.20 5.85
C VAL A 104 -1.04 1.46 6.71
N ILE A 105 0.13 1.97 7.14
CA ILE A 105 0.21 3.22 7.89
C ILE A 105 -0.29 4.40 7.04
N ILE A 106 0.15 4.51 5.78
CA ILE A 106 -0.28 5.57 4.86
C ILE A 106 -1.80 5.51 4.65
N ASP A 107 -2.35 4.33 4.37
CA ASP A 107 -3.80 4.15 4.16
C ASP A 107 -4.60 4.53 5.41
N SER A 108 -4.10 4.16 6.60
CA SER A 108 -4.72 4.50 7.88
C SER A 108 -4.69 6.01 8.15
N LEU A 109 -3.57 6.69 7.86
CA LEU A 109 -3.45 8.14 7.97
C LEU A 109 -4.38 8.86 7.00
N LEU A 110 -4.52 8.35 5.77
CA LEU A 110 -5.42 8.90 4.76
C LEU A 110 -6.89 8.79 5.19
N VAL A 111 -7.31 7.63 5.68
CA VAL A 111 -8.66 7.41 6.22
C VAL A 111 -8.91 8.32 7.42
N ASN A 112 -7.96 8.43 8.34
CA ASN A 112 -8.09 9.29 9.51
C ASN A 112 -8.20 10.78 9.13
N PHE A 113 -7.41 11.23 8.16
CA PHE A 113 -7.50 12.60 7.62
C PHE A 113 -8.88 12.88 7.00
N TRP A 114 -9.43 11.90 6.28
CA TRP A 114 -10.78 11.98 5.73
C TRP A 114 -11.86 12.05 6.81
N LEU A 115 -11.75 11.25 7.88
CA LEU A 115 -12.68 11.29 9.00
C LEU A 115 -12.64 12.63 9.73
N GLN A 116 -11.45 13.16 10.02
CA GLN A 116 -11.29 14.47 10.66
C GLN A 116 -11.86 15.59 9.81
N LYS A 117 -11.60 15.57 8.50
CA LYS A 117 -12.16 16.57 7.57
C LYS A 117 -13.69 16.55 7.63
N ASP A 118 -14.30 15.36 7.66
CA ASP A 118 -15.75 15.21 7.67
C ASP A 118 -16.37 15.71 8.98
N GLN A 119 -15.72 15.41 10.12
CA GLN A 119 -16.13 15.94 11.44
C GLN A 119 -15.98 17.46 11.55
N SER A 120 -14.93 18.05 10.97
CA SER A 120 -14.77 19.50 10.94
C SER A 120 -15.82 20.19 10.07
N TYR A 121 -16.24 19.59 8.96
CA TYR A 121 -17.33 20.14 8.14
C TYR A 121 -18.66 20.18 8.90
N ASP A 122 -18.97 19.13 9.66
CA ASP A 122 -20.20 19.02 10.43
C ASP A 122 -20.31 20.12 11.50
N LYS A 123 -19.23 20.33 12.27
CA LYS A 123 -19.17 21.36 13.32
C LYS A 123 -19.30 22.80 12.81
N ASN A 124 -18.94 23.08 11.56
CA ASN A 124 -19.08 24.42 10.96
C ASN A 124 -20.51 24.70 10.48
N PHE A 125 -21.36 23.67 10.38
CA PHE A 125 -22.77 23.81 9.97
C PHE A 125 -23.71 23.95 11.17
N GLU A 126 -23.25 23.59 12.38
CA GLU A 126 -23.99 23.69 13.63
C GLU A 126 -23.73 24.99 14.43
N ALA A 127 -22.80 25.84 13.96
CA ALA A 127 -22.42 27.12 14.58
C ALA A 127 -22.99 28.32 13.80
#